data_AF-A0A3D8T2F7-F1
#
_entry.id   AF-A0A3D8T2F7-F1
#
_cell.length_a   1.000
_cell.length_b   1.000
_cell.length_c   1.000
_cell.angle_alpha   90.00
_cell.angle_beta   90.00
_cell.angle_gamma   90.00
#
_symmetry.space_group_name_H-M   'P 1'
#
loop_
_entity.id
_entity.type
_entity.pdbx_description
1 polymer ?
#
loop_
_entity_poly.entity_id
_entity_poly.type
_entity_poly.pdbx_seq_one_letter_code
_entity_poly.pdbx_strand_id
1 'polypeptide(L)'
;MDASEANRLAARAEQDLNSYQAKQGLGPKSDSTLESGVNEFADRKFDQPTGVRYGRDAVATGSDRKPINEDEGGIRDDRGRLAQAKGFEGRGGPEDKVNLE
;
A
#
# COMPACT_ATOMS: atom_id res chain seq x y z
N MET A 1 19.31 14.26 -4.18
CA MET A 1 20.18 13.07 -4.05
C MET A 1 21.38 13.30 -4.94
N ASP A 2 22.58 13.27 -4.35
CA ASP A 2 23.82 13.41 -5.11
C ASP A 2 24.18 12.08 -5.78
N ALA A 3 24.86 12.11 -6.92
CA ALA A 3 25.19 10.91 -7.69
C ALA A 3 26.04 9.89 -6.89
N SER A 4 26.87 10.38 -5.96
CA SER A 4 27.66 9.54 -5.05
C SER A 4 26.79 8.77 -4.06
N GLU A 5 25.75 9.41 -3.51
CA GLU A 5 24.78 8.79 -2.60
C GLU A 5 23.93 7.74 -3.33
N ALA A 6 23.49 8.04 -4.55
CA ALA A 6 22.76 7.09 -5.38
C ALA A 6 23.57 5.81 -5.67
N ASN A 7 24.86 5.95 -5.99
CA ASN A 7 25.75 4.81 -6.23
C ASN A 7 25.98 3.96 -4.97
N ARG A 8 26.09 4.59 -3.78
CA ARG A 8 26.21 3.87 -2.50
C ARG A 8 24.94 3.10 -2.17
N LEU A 9 23.78 3.73 -2.38
CA LEU A 9 22.48 3.08 -2.19
C LEU A 9 22.33 1.88 -3.13
N ALA A 10 22.69 2.03 -4.41
CA ALA A 10 22.67 0.95 -5.39
C ALA A 10 23.56 -0.22 -4.96
N ALA A 11 24.81 0.05 -4.55
CA ALA A 11 25.73 -1.00 -4.09
C ALA A 11 25.21 -1.75 -2.86
N ARG A 12 24.56 -1.05 -1.91
CA ARG A 12 23.94 -1.69 -0.75
C ARG A 12 22.74 -2.56 -1.14
N ALA A 13 21.90 -2.07 -2.05
CA ALA A 13 20.76 -2.82 -2.56
C ALA A 13 21.21 -4.10 -3.31
N GLU A 14 22.28 -4.01 -4.10
CA GLU A 14 22.88 -5.18 -4.77
C GLU A 14 23.38 -6.23 -3.77
N GLN A 15 24.03 -5.80 -2.69
CA GLN A 15 24.53 -6.71 -1.65
C GLN A 15 23.38 -7.39 -0.90
N ASP A 16 22.35 -6.63 -0.54
CA ASP A 16 21.17 -7.12 0.16
C ASP A 16 20.41 -8.18 -0.66
N LEU A 17 20.18 -7.93 -1.95
CA LEU A 17 19.57 -8.90 -2.88
C LEU A 17 20.45 -10.13 -3.11
N ASN A 18 21.78 -9.94 -3.12
CA ASN A 18 22.71 -11.05 -3.38
C ASN A 18 23.01 -11.93 -2.16
N SER A 19 22.53 -11.55 -0.99
CA SER A 19 22.68 -12.34 0.23
C SER A 19 22.03 -13.72 0.08
N TYR A 20 22.63 -14.73 0.71
CA TYR A 20 22.10 -16.09 0.69
C TYR A 20 20.68 -16.17 1.28
N GLN A 21 20.43 -15.40 2.33
CA GLN A 21 19.13 -15.28 2.98
C GLN A 21 18.06 -14.75 2.02
N ALA A 22 18.32 -13.63 1.33
CA ALA A 22 17.38 -13.07 0.35
C ALA A 22 17.11 -14.06 -0.80
N LYS A 23 18.16 -14.71 -1.32
CA LYS A 23 18.04 -15.68 -2.42
C LYS A 23 17.25 -16.92 -2.07
N GLN A 24 17.43 -17.44 -0.86
CA GLN A 24 16.72 -18.63 -0.38
C GLN A 24 15.39 -18.30 0.29
N GLY A 25 15.04 -17.02 0.41
CA GLY A 25 13.89 -16.56 1.18
C GLY A 25 13.95 -16.96 2.66
N LEU A 26 15.16 -17.12 3.20
CA LEU A 26 15.45 -17.47 4.58
C LEU A 26 15.63 -16.20 5.41
N GLY A 27 15.16 -16.21 6.65
CA GLY A 27 15.26 -15.07 7.57
C GLY A 27 13.98 -14.84 8.36
N PRO A 28 14.02 -13.95 9.37
CA PRO A 28 12.84 -13.58 10.13
C PRO A 28 11.81 -12.92 9.21
N LYS A 29 10.61 -13.51 9.16
CA LYS A 29 9.45 -12.98 8.45
C LYS A 29 8.42 -12.56 9.50
N SER A 30 7.63 -11.53 9.21
CA SER A 30 6.52 -11.15 10.08
C SER A 30 5.44 -12.23 9.98
N ASP A 31 4.64 -12.37 11.04
CA ASP A 31 3.46 -13.24 11.05
C ASP A 31 2.50 -12.87 9.90
N SER A 32 2.51 -11.60 9.46
CA SER A 32 1.78 -11.10 8.28
C SER A 32 2.10 -11.89 7.01
N THR A 33 3.34 -12.40 6.89
CA THR A 33 3.79 -13.16 5.72
C THR A 33 3.13 -14.53 5.66
N LEU A 34 2.86 -15.14 6.81
CA LEU A 34 2.15 -16.42 6.89
C LEU A 34 0.65 -16.23 6.68
N GLU A 35 0.08 -15.14 7.21
CA GLU A 35 -1.35 -14.86 7.11
C GLU A 35 -1.78 -14.41 5.69
N SER A 36 -0.97 -13.57 5.04
CA SER A 36 -1.39 -12.86 3.82
C SER A 36 -0.39 -12.96 2.66
N GLY A 37 0.80 -13.55 2.88
CA GLY A 37 1.90 -13.51 1.92
C GLY A 37 2.61 -12.17 1.84
N VAL A 38 2.14 -11.14 2.56
CA VAL A 38 2.72 -9.80 2.59
C VAL A 38 3.63 -9.67 3.81
N ASN A 39 4.88 -9.24 3.60
CA ASN A 39 5.84 -9.06 4.70
C ASN A 39 5.88 -7.60 5.17
N GLU A 40 5.24 -7.31 6.31
CA GLU A 40 5.21 -5.98 6.93
C GLU A 40 6.62 -5.49 7.35
N PHE A 41 7.60 -6.38 7.55
CA PHE A 41 8.97 -5.96 7.82
C PHE A 41 9.60 -5.11 6.70
N ALA A 42 8.99 -5.05 5.52
CA ALA A 42 9.38 -4.12 4.47
C ALA A 42 9.46 -2.66 4.98
N ASP A 43 8.56 -2.23 5.86
CA ASP A 43 8.58 -0.88 6.44
C ASP A 43 9.84 -0.60 7.28
N ARG A 44 10.51 -1.63 7.80
CA ARG A 44 11.79 -1.46 8.52
C ARG A 44 13.00 -1.45 7.59
N LYS A 45 12.83 -1.95 6.37
CA LYS A 45 13.91 -2.09 5.39
C LYS A 45 14.09 -0.83 4.56
N PHE A 46 13.01 -0.09 4.36
CA PHE A 46 13.00 1.15 3.61
C PHE A 46 12.73 2.31 4.56
N ASP A 47 13.60 3.33 4.53
CA ASP A 47 13.44 4.54 5.38
C ASP A 47 12.23 5.40 4.98
N GLN A 48 11.63 5.10 3.82
CA GLN A 48 10.41 5.73 3.34
C GLN A 48 9.19 4.89 3.75
N PRO A 49 8.06 5.53 4.11
CA PRO A 49 6.83 4.81 4.41
C PRO A 49 6.45 3.95 3.21
N THR A 50 6.42 2.62 3.37
CA THR A 50 6.13 1.71 2.25
C THR A 50 4.64 1.50 2.06
N GLY A 51 3.82 1.88 3.05
CA GLY A 51 2.36 1.77 2.99
C GLY A 51 1.87 0.33 2.97
N VAL A 52 2.70 -0.61 3.42
CA VAL A 52 2.36 -2.03 3.46
C VAL A 52 1.28 -2.25 4.52
N ARG A 53 0.08 -2.63 4.07
CA ARG A 53 -1.04 -3.00 4.93
C ARG A 53 -1.30 -4.49 4.76
N TYR A 54 -1.61 -5.17 5.86
CA TYR A 54 -2.02 -6.58 5.84
C TYR A 54 -3.30 -6.78 6.66
N GLY A 55 -3.94 -7.93 6.51
CA GLY A 55 -5.18 -8.27 7.21
C GLY A 55 -6.45 -7.73 6.52
N ARG A 56 -7.57 -7.76 7.27
CA ARG A 56 -8.93 -7.53 6.74
C ARG A 56 -9.13 -6.15 6.08
N ASP A 57 -8.44 -5.14 6.59
CA ASP A 57 -8.57 -3.77 6.07
C ASP A 57 -7.81 -3.57 4.75
N ALA A 58 -6.75 -4.35 4.51
CA ALA A 58 -5.94 -4.34 3.29
C ALA A 58 -6.57 -5.10 2.10
N VAL A 59 -7.69 -5.79 2.32
CA VAL A 59 -8.33 -6.58 1.25
C VAL A 59 -9.09 -5.66 0.30
N ALA A 60 -8.63 -5.59 -0.94
CA ALA A 60 -9.44 -5.13 -2.06
C ALA A 60 -10.61 -6.12 -2.24
N THR A 61 -11.79 -5.70 -1.81
CA THR A 61 -13.01 -6.48 -2.04
C THR A 61 -13.50 -6.13 -3.43
N GLY A 62 -13.77 -7.13 -4.28
CA GLY A 62 -14.35 -6.94 -5.62
C GLY A 62 -15.81 -6.45 -5.62
N SER A 63 -16.27 -5.83 -4.53
CA SER A 63 -17.59 -5.21 -4.41
C SER A 63 -17.42 -3.71 -4.25
N ASP A 64 -18.14 -2.95 -5.08
CA ASP A 64 -18.06 -1.50 -5.13
C ASP A 64 -18.70 -0.78 -3.93
N ARG A 65 -19.13 -1.55 -2.93
CA ARG A 65 -19.72 -1.05 -1.68
C ARG A 65 -18.67 -0.67 -0.64
N LYS A 66 -17.42 -1.12 -0.76
CA LYS A 66 -16.38 -0.79 0.21
C LYS A 66 -16.03 0.71 0.06
N PRO A 67 -15.99 1.48 1.17
CA PRO A 67 -15.45 2.84 1.12
C PRO A 67 -13.97 2.80 0.78
N ILE A 68 -13.53 3.76 -0.04
CA ILE A 68 -12.11 4.00 -0.30
C ILE A 68 -11.58 4.87 0.83
N ASN A 69 -10.46 4.47 1.45
CA ASN A 69 -9.83 5.24 2.52
C ASN A 69 -9.17 6.52 1.98
N GLU A 70 -9.03 7.55 2.81
CA GLU A 70 -8.47 8.86 2.41
C GLU A 70 -7.06 8.72 1.83
N ASP A 71 -6.23 7.84 2.42
CA ASP A 71 -4.87 7.56 1.94
C ASP A 71 -4.84 6.91 0.53
N GLU A 72 -5.93 6.26 0.12
CA GLU A 72 -6.09 5.63 -1.20
C GLU A 72 -6.81 6.57 -2.20
N GLY A 73 -7.01 7.84 -1.83
CA GLY A 73 -7.73 8.82 -2.65
C GLY A 73 -9.25 8.82 -2.40
N GLY A 74 -9.68 8.24 -1.27
CA GLY A 74 -11.05 8.34 -0.78
C GLY A 74 -11.42 9.78 -0.43
N ILE A 75 -12.65 10.18 -0.78
CA ILE A 75 -13.19 11.50 -0.49
C ILE A 75 -14.34 11.34 0.49
N ARG A 76 -14.46 12.26 1.46
CA ARG A 76 -15.61 12.31 2.37
C ARG A 76 -16.75 13.12 1.75
N ASP A 77 -17.97 12.64 1.96
CA ASP A 77 -19.18 13.42 1.70
C ASP A 77 -19.34 14.57 2.71
N ASP A 78 -20.30 15.47 2.48
CA ASP A 78 -20.64 16.57 3.38
C ASP A 78 -21.07 16.09 4.79
N ARG A 79 -21.33 14.80 4.96
CA ARG A 79 -21.70 14.14 6.22
C ARG A 79 -20.51 13.45 6.89
N GLY A 80 -19.30 13.61 6.35
CA GLY A 80 -18.04 13.07 6.88
C GLY A 80 -17.84 11.56 6.65
N ARG A 81 -18.65 10.93 5.80
CA ARG A 81 -18.56 9.50 5.46
C ARG A 81 -17.71 9.32 4.20
N LEU A 82 -16.88 8.28 4.17
CA LEU A 82 -16.08 7.95 3.00
C LEU A 82 -16.95 7.47 1.84
N ALA A 83 -16.66 7.99 0.64
CA ALA A 83 -17.30 7.58 -0.59
C ALA A 83 -17.03 6.09 -0.88
N GLN A 84 -18.08 5.38 -1.27
CA GLN A 84 -18.00 4.01 -1.73
C GLN A 84 -17.30 3.95 -3.10
N ALA A 85 -16.61 2.84 -3.39
CA ALA A 85 -15.92 2.63 -4.65
C ALA A 85 -16.80 2.86 -5.89
N LYS A 86 -18.11 2.52 -5.82
CA LYS A 86 -19.08 2.82 -6.91
C LYS A 86 -19.15 4.30 -7.30
N GLY A 87 -18.85 5.21 -6.37
CA GLY A 87 -18.86 6.65 -6.60
C GLY A 87 -17.71 7.11 -7.51
N PHE A 88 -16.65 6.32 -7.61
CA PHE A 88 -15.47 6.60 -8.45
C PHE A 88 -15.58 5.99 -9.85
N GLU A 89 -16.57 5.13 -10.10
CA GLU A 89 -16.74 4.46 -11.39
C GLU A 89 -17.46 5.37 -12.41
N GLY A 90 -16.96 5.46 -13.64
CA GLY A 90 -17.56 6.25 -14.72
C GLY A 90 -17.12 7.73 -14.75
N ARG A 91 -17.81 8.55 -15.55
CA ARG A 91 -17.46 9.97 -15.71
C ARG A 91 -17.91 10.78 -14.48
N GLY A 92 -17.02 11.62 -13.96
CA GLY A 92 -17.27 12.40 -12.74
C GLY A 92 -16.87 11.65 -11.47
N GLY A 93 -16.52 12.41 -10.43
CA GLY A 93 -16.07 11.89 -9.16
C GLY A 93 -17.23 11.55 -8.21
N PRO A 94 -16.93 11.06 -7.00
CA PRO A 94 -17.95 10.91 -5.96
C PRO A 94 -18.63 12.25 -5.66
N GLU A 95 -17.89 13.37 -5.71
CA GLU A 95 -18.41 14.73 -5.49
C GLU A 95 -19.55 15.11 -6.46
N ASP A 96 -19.51 14.62 -7.70
CA ASP A 96 -20.56 14.89 -8.68
C ASP A 96 -21.80 14.00 -8.46
N LYS A 97 -21.62 12.84 -7.82
CA LYS A 97 -22.64 11.79 -7.66
C LYS A 97 -23.32 11.82 -6.29
N VAL A 98 -22.70 12.45 -5.29
CA VAL A 98 -23.31 12.67 -3.97
C VAL A 98 -24.43 13.72 -3.99
N ASN A 99 -24.48 14.55 -5.03
CA ASN A 99 -25.49 15.60 -5.20
C ASN A 99 -26.79 15.11 -5.89
N LEU A 100 -26.94 13.81 -6.15
CA LEU A 100 -28.05 13.28 -6.96
C LEU A 100 -29.14 12.52 -6.18
N GLU A 101 -29.19 12.63 -4.85
CA GLU A 101 -30.20 11.96 -4.01
C GLU A 101 -31.07 12.95 -3.21
#